data_AF-A0A4R6BIB9-F1
#
_entry.id   AF-A0A4R6BIB9-F1
#
_cell.length_a   1.000
_cell.length_b   1.000
_cell.length_c   1.000
_cell.angle_alpha   90.00
_cell.angle_beta   90.00
_cell.angle_gamma   90.00
#
_symmetry.space_group_name_H-M   'P 1'
#
loop_
_entity.id
_entity.type
_entity.pdbx_description
1 polymer ?
#
loop_
_entity_poly.entity_id
_entity_poly.type
_entity_poly.pdbx_seq_one_letter_code
_entity_poly.pdbx_strand_id
1 'polypeptide(L)' 'MSESNQYLEIEILMEDNVTIHHLERVTTNETITFNNFIAKLGRDANGFLTIKEGDAHSSINVNKILKLSPKSVHSL' A
#
# COMPACT_ATOMS: atom_id res chain seq x y z
N MET A 1 -7.14 -18.42 -17.79
CA MET A 1 -7.31 -17.00 -17.41
C MET A 1 -5.92 -16.48 -17.09
N SER A 2 -5.40 -15.52 -17.87
CA SER A 2 -4.14 -14.86 -17.51
C SER A 2 -4.41 -14.04 -16.26
N GLU A 3 -3.76 -14.41 -15.15
CA GLU A 3 -3.74 -13.58 -13.96
C GLU A 3 -3.32 -12.16 -14.34
N SER A 4 -4.16 -11.16 -14.06
CA SER A 4 -3.76 -9.77 -14.23
C SER A 4 -2.60 -9.51 -13.27
N ASN A 5 -1.43 -9.19 -13.82
CA ASN A 5 -0.26 -8.73 -13.07
C ASN A 5 -0.29 -7.21 -12.89
N GLN A 6 -1.48 -6.65 -12.66
CA GLN A 6 -1.62 -5.24 -12.39
C GLN A 6 -1.48 -4.96 -10.90
N TYR A 7 -0.71 -3.93 -10.56
CA TYR A 7 -0.43 -3.49 -9.21
C TYR A 7 -0.70 -1.99 -9.09
N LEU A 8 -1.49 -1.60 -8.11
CA LEU A 8 -1.67 -0.21 -7.73
C LEU A 8 -0.49 0.19 -6.84
N GLU A 9 0.27 1.18 -7.29
CA GLU A 9 1.24 1.87 -6.45
C GLU A 9 0.54 2.86 -5.54
N ILE A 10 0.81 2.71 -4.24
CA ILE A 10 0.28 3.56 -3.18
C ILE A 10 1.47 4.28 -2.55
N GLU A 11 1.45 5.61 -2.63
CA GLU A 11 2.40 6.47 -1.95
C GLU A 11 1.92 6.76 -0.53
N ILE A 12 2.83 6.57 0.44
CA ILE A 12 2.57 6.68 1.86
C ILE A 12 3.57 7.69 2.43
N LEU A 13 3.07 8.86 2.81
CA LEU A 13 3.88 9.89 3.46
C LEU A 13 3.85 9.69 4.98
N MET A 14 5.03 9.57 5.57
CA MET A 14 5.26 9.37 6.99
C MET A 14 5.59 10.69 7.70
N GLU A 15 5.41 10.74 9.04
CA GLU A 15 5.68 11.93 9.88
C GLU A 15 7.11 12.49 9.78
N ASP A 16 8.08 11.64 9.46
CA ASP A 16 9.48 12.01 9.25
C ASP A 16 9.77 12.50 7.82
N ASN A 17 8.73 12.82 7.04
CA ASN A 17 8.78 13.13 5.61
C ASN A 17 9.38 12.01 4.76
N VAL A 18 9.39 10.77 5.24
CA VAL A 18 9.74 9.60 4.43
C VAL A 18 8.54 9.23 3.56
N THR A 19 8.81 8.98 2.28
CA THR A 19 7.81 8.46 1.34
C THR A 19 8.07 6.99 1.08
N ILE A 20 7.08 6.15 1.36
CA ILE A 20 7.12 4.71 1.09
C ILE A 20 6.20 4.43 -0.10
N HIS A 21 6.68 3.62 -1.04
CA HIS A 21 5.92 3.17 -2.20
C HIS A 21 5.53 1.72 -1.97
N HIS A 22 4.25 1.42 -1.86
CA HIS A 22 3.71 0.07 -1.67
C HIS A 22 2.94 -0.39 -2.90
N LEU A 23 3.15 -1.63 -3.33
CA LEU A 23 2.44 -2.22 -4.47
C LEU A 23 1.34 -3.17 -3.99
N GLU A 24 0.09 -2.80 -4.26
CA GLU A 24 -1.08 -3.63 -3.96
C GLU A 24 -1.64 -4.25 -5.24
N ARG A 25 -1.81 -5.57 -5.26
CA ARG A 25 -2.34 -6.27 -6.44
C ARG A 25 -3.76 -5.78 -6.77
N VAL A 26 -4.00 -5.43 -8.04
CA VAL A 26 -5.34 -5.06 -8.53
C VAL A 26 -6.13 -6.33 -8.80
N THR A 27 -7.13 -6.61 -7.96
CA THR A 27 -8.01 -7.79 -8.11
C THR A 27 -9.33 -7.46 -8.81
N THR A 28 -9.74 -6.19 -8.78
CA THR A 28 -10.97 -5.68 -9.40
C THR A 28 -10.69 -4.38 -10.13
N ASN A 29 -10.63 -3.27 -9.40
CA ASN A 29 -10.24 -1.96 -9.94
C ASN A 29 -9.44 -1.16 -8.90
N GLU A 30 -8.82 -0.06 -9.34
CA GLU A 30 -8.00 0.82 -8.52
C GLU A 30 -8.71 1.30 -7.25
N THR A 31 -9.93 1.82 -7.37
CA THR A 31 -10.71 2.37 -6.25
C THR A 31 -10.98 1.32 -5.18
N ILE A 32 -11.41 0.12 -5.58
CA ILE A 32 -11.68 -0.99 -4.66
C ILE A 32 -10.37 -1.48 -4.03
N THR A 33 -9.30 -1.59 -4.81
CA THR A 33 -7.97 -1.98 -4.31
C THR A 33 -7.46 -0.99 -3.26
N PHE A 34 -7.56 0.31 -3.52
CA PHE A 34 -7.14 1.35 -2.57
C PHE A 34 -7.98 1.33 -1.28
N ASN A 35 -9.31 1.22 -1.40
CA ASN A 35 -10.19 1.14 -0.23
C ASN A 35 -9.92 -0.11 0.61
N ASN A 36 -9.64 -1.25 -0.03
CA ASN A 36 -9.25 -2.47 0.66
C ASN A 36 -7.91 -2.30 1.39
N PHE A 37 -6.95 -1.60 0.80
CA PHE A 37 -5.69 -1.28 1.46
C PHE A 37 -5.91 -0.41 2.71
N ILE A 38 -6.72 0.66 2.63
CA ILE A 38 -7.07 1.48 3.81
C ILE A 38 -7.74 0.63 4.89
N ALA A 39 -8.66 -0.26 4.51
CA ALA A 39 -9.33 -1.14 5.45
C ALA A 39 -8.37 -2.13 6.14
N LYS A 40 -7.28 -2.55 5.48
CA LYS A 40 -6.22 -3.36 6.10
C LYS A 40 -5.48 -2.57 7.17
N LEU A 41 -5.11 -1.33 6.89
CA LEU A 41 -4.45 -0.44 7.86
C LEU A 41 -5.29 -0.26 9.13
N GLY A 42 -6.61 -0.10 9.00
CA GLY A 42 -7.51 0.08 10.14
C GLY A 42 -7.76 -1.19 10.97
N ARG A 43 -7.38 -2.37 10.49
CA ARG A 43 -7.57 -3.65 11.19
C ARG A 43 -6.32 -4.13 11.92
N ASP A 44 -5.16 -3.53 11.67
CA ASP A 44 -3.90 -3.98 12.25
C ASP A 44 -3.77 -3.50 13.71
N ALA A 45 -4.10 -4.38 14.65
CA ALA A 45 -4.18 -4.07 16.08
C ALA A 45 -2.83 -3.67 16.71
N ASN A 46 -1.72 -4.00 16.05
CA ASN A 46 -0.37 -3.71 16.54
C ASN A 46 0.16 -2.35 16.08
N GLY A 47 -0.58 -1.62 15.22
CA GLY A 47 -0.15 -0.33 14.68
C GLY A 47 0.97 -0.41 13.65
N PHE A 48 1.30 -1.61 13.16
CA PHE A 48 2.29 -1.83 12.10
C PHE A 48 1.68 -2.68 10.99
N LEU A 49 1.85 -2.25 9.74
CA LEU A 49 1.55 -3.03 8.56
C LEU A 49 2.84 -3.67 8.05
N THR A 50 2.86 -4.99 7.90
CA THR A 50 3.97 -5.68 7.22
C THR A 50 3.87 -5.46 5.71
N ILE A 51 4.95 -5.01 5.09
CA ILE A 51 5.07 -4.93 3.63
C ILE A 51 5.96 -6.07 3.12
N LYS A 52 5.77 -6.48 1.86
CA LYS A 52 6.48 -7.64 1.31
C LYS A 52 7.98 -7.35 1.19
N GLU A 53 8.80 -8.39 1.36
CA GLU A 53 10.25 -8.33 1.15
C GLU A 53 10.58 -7.86 -0.28
N GLY A 54 11.37 -6.79 -0.39
CA GLY A 54 11.76 -6.18 -1.66
C GLY A 54 11.80 -4.65 -1.62
N ASP A 55 10.98 -4.04 -0.75
CA ASP A 55 11.01 -2.62 -0.47
C ASP A 55 12.13 -2.28 0.54
N ALA A 56 12.59 -1.03 0.54
CA ALA A 56 13.59 -0.54 1.50
C ALA A 56 13.13 -0.59 2.97
N HIS A 57 11.87 -0.94 3.21
CA HIS A 57 11.25 -1.04 4.51
C HIS A 57 10.59 -2.42 4.67
N SER A 58 10.67 -2.99 5.88
CA SER A 58 10.04 -4.29 6.20
C SER A 58 8.65 -4.14 6.82
N SER A 59 8.31 -2.95 7.28
CA SER A 59 7.02 -2.63 7.89
C SER A 59 6.76 -1.12 7.90
N ILE A 60 5.49 -0.74 7.99
CA ILE A 60 5.01 0.64 8.06
C ILE A 60 4.31 0.84 9.39
N ASN A 61 4.75 1.82 10.19
CA ASN A 61 4.03 2.22 11.39
C ASN A 61 2.79 3.03 11.00
N VAL A 62 1.61 2.44 11.10
CA VAL A 62 0.34 3.03 10.65
C VAL A 62 0.03 4.32 11.39
N ASN A 63 0.44 4.43 12.66
CA ASN A 63 0.21 5.61 13.49
C ASN A 63 1.04 6.83 13.06
N LYS A 64 2.05 6.64 12.22
CA LYS A 64 2.91 7.71 11.69
C LYS A 64 2.58 8.10 10.25
N ILE A 65 1.49 7.57 9.69
CA ILE A 65 1.06 7.92 8.33
C ILE A 65 0.39 9.29 8.36
N LEU A 66 0.94 10.24 7.61
CA LEU A 66 0.34 11.56 7.39
C LEU A 66 -0.62 11.57 6.20
N LYS A 67 -0.28 10.84 5.13
CA LYS A 67 -1.07 10.84 3.90
C LYS A 67 -0.92 9.53 3.13
N LEU A 68 -2.02 9.09 2.53
CA LEU A 68 -2.09 7.99 1.57
C LEU A 68 -2.54 8.54 0.22
N SER A 69 -1.92 8.11 -0.87
CA SER A 69 -2.33 8.52 -2.21
C SER A 69 -2.11 7.41 -3.23
N PRO A 70 -3.13 7.01 -4.01
CA PRO A 70 -2.90 6.16 -5.17
C PRO A 70 -2.12 6.97 -6.22
N LYS A 71 -1.13 6.34 -6.87
CA LYS A 71 -0.28 6.99 -7.89
C LYS A 71 -0.59 6.51 -9.29
N SER A 72 -0.41 5.23 -9.53
CA SER A 72 -0.55 4.62 -10.85
C SER A 72 -0.71 3.11 -10.76
N VAL A 73 -1.27 2.54 -11.82
CA VAL A 73 -1.33 1.08 -11.99
C VAL A 73 -0.20 0.63 -12.91
N HIS A 74 0.63 -0.28 -12.42
CA HIS A 74 1.74 -0.90 -13.14
C HIS A 74 1.38 -2.31 -13.56
N SER A 75 1.84 -2.75 -14.73
CA SER A 75 1.84 -4.17 -15.12
C SER A 75 3.26 -4.73 -14.96
N LEU A 76 3.43 -5.73 -14.10
CA LEU A 76 4.73 -6.37 -13.80
C LEU A 76 4.88 -7.77 -14.40
#